data_AF-A0A956VL74-F1
#
_entry.id   AF-A0A956VL74-F1
#
_cell.length_a   1.000
_cell.length_b   1.000
_cell.length_c   1.000
_cell.angle_alpha   90.00
_cell.angle_beta   90.00
_cell.angle_gamma   90.00
#
_symmetry.space_group_name_H-M   'P 1'
#
loop_
_entity.id
_entity.type
_entity.pdbx_description
1 polymer ?
#
loop_
_entity_poly.entity_id
_entity_poly.type
_entity_poly.pdbx_seq_one_letter_code
_entity_poly.pdbx_strand_id
1 'polypeptide(L)'
;AEALTASNFISESDEHVMRWKYAKLLGNLNNAVDALSGRGSETRDIAHAARDEAIACYRAAGIEWASPDEERARRAEHMVMGEVEGEARGGSSAWQSLARGSGSIEADYLNGEICQLGRTWGIPTPVNHVLQAFANRAARGGSAPGSLDPGLLYEAIQKAHQGQPF
;
A
#
# COMPACT_ATOMS: atom_id res chain seq x y z
N ALA A 1 -8.77 25.52 4.68
CA ALA A 1 -9.96 24.67 4.86
C ALA A 1 -11.22 25.34 4.32
N GLU A 2 -11.50 26.59 4.70
CA GLU A 2 -12.75 27.31 4.39
C GLU A 2 -13.21 27.26 2.92
N ALA A 3 -12.33 27.53 1.94
CA ALA A 3 -12.70 27.51 0.52
C ALA A 3 -13.12 26.11 0.02
N LEU A 4 -12.50 25.04 0.55
CA LEU A 4 -12.84 23.65 0.23
C LEU A 4 -14.18 23.26 0.86
N THR A 5 -14.39 23.63 2.13
CA THR A 5 -15.67 23.39 2.82
C THR A 5 -16.82 24.13 2.15
N ALA A 6 -16.63 25.39 1.76
CA ALA A 6 -17.62 26.17 1.00
C ALA A 6 -17.94 25.55 -0.37
N SER A 7 -17.06 24.68 -0.87
CA SER A 7 -17.21 23.93 -2.11
C SER A 7 -17.67 22.48 -1.87
N ASN A 8 -18.24 22.16 -0.70
CA ASN A 8 -18.73 20.84 -0.28
C ASN A 8 -17.66 19.74 -0.16
N PHE A 9 -16.39 20.12 -0.02
CA PHE A 9 -15.33 19.17 0.40
C PHE A 9 -15.19 19.18 1.91
N ILE A 10 -15.32 18.01 2.52
CA ILE A 10 -14.99 17.84 3.94
C ILE A 10 -13.48 18.05 4.08
N SER A 11 -13.08 19.14 4.73
CA SER A 11 -11.69 19.58 4.83
C SER A 11 -11.44 20.22 6.19
N GLU A 12 -10.41 19.75 6.88
CA GLU A 12 -9.99 20.21 8.20
C GLU A 12 -8.49 20.49 8.16
N SER A 13 -8.06 21.58 8.80
CA SER A 13 -6.64 21.83 9.04
C SER A 13 -6.17 21.02 10.23
N ASP A 14 -5.02 20.35 10.09
CA ASP A 14 -4.40 19.55 11.13
C ASP A 14 -2.89 19.83 11.14
N GLU A 15 -2.37 20.38 12.24
CA GLU A 15 -0.94 20.69 12.40
C GLU A 15 -0.07 19.41 12.42
N HIS A 16 -0.68 18.27 12.73
CA HIS A 16 -0.07 16.95 12.75
C HIS A 16 -0.53 16.09 11.55
N VAL A 17 -0.82 16.70 10.39
CA VAL A 17 -1.32 15.97 9.19
C VAL A 17 -0.46 14.75 8.80
N MET A 18 0.84 14.75 9.10
CA MET A 18 1.75 13.67 8.73
C MET A 18 1.37 12.32 9.33
N ARG A 19 0.87 12.26 10.58
CA ARG A 19 0.42 10.97 11.16
C ARG A 19 -0.71 10.32 10.38
N TRP A 20 -1.58 11.13 9.75
CA TRP A 20 -2.64 10.61 8.88
C TRP A 20 -2.10 10.11 7.54
N LYS A 21 -1.09 10.79 6.98
CA LYS A 21 -0.42 10.33 5.75
C LYS A 21 0.31 9.02 5.98
N TYR A 22 1.01 8.87 7.11
CA TYR A 22 1.69 7.64 7.47
C TYR A 22 0.71 6.49 7.72
N ALA A 23 -0.42 6.73 8.39
CA ALA A 23 -1.48 5.74 8.53
C ALA A 23 -2.06 5.31 7.17
N LYS A 24 -2.30 6.29 6.27
CA LYS A 24 -2.78 6.02 4.92
C LYS A 24 -1.78 5.21 4.09
N LEU A 25 -0.48 5.51 4.21
CA LEU A 25 0.58 4.73 3.57
C LEU A 25 0.53 3.27 4.03
N LEU A 26 0.40 3.00 5.33
CA LEU A 26 0.26 1.62 5.85
C LEU A 26 -0.93 0.89 5.24
N GLY A 27 -2.05 1.59 5.00
CA GLY A 27 -3.22 1.01 4.30
C GLY A 27 -2.98 0.76 2.81
N ASN A 28 -2.14 1.59 2.17
CA ASN A 28 -1.82 1.49 0.74
C ASN A 28 -0.77 0.41 0.41
N LEU A 29 -0.05 -0.15 1.40
CA LEU A 29 0.93 -1.22 1.14
C LEU A 29 0.30 -2.49 0.52
N ASN A 30 -0.99 -2.73 0.77
CA ASN A 30 -1.74 -3.81 0.13
C ASN A 30 -1.99 -3.57 -1.39
N ASN A 31 -1.80 -2.35 -1.90
CA ASN A 31 -2.06 -2.03 -3.30
C ASN A 31 -1.16 -2.84 -4.25
N ALA A 32 0.12 -3.01 -3.92
CA ALA A 32 1.04 -3.82 -4.71
C ALA A 32 0.60 -5.29 -4.77
N VAL A 33 0.18 -5.84 -3.63
CA VAL A 33 -0.32 -7.21 -3.52
C VAL A 33 -1.58 -7.41 -4.37
N ASP A 34 -2.57 -6.53 -4.22
CA ASP A 34 -3.82 -6.58 -4.97
C ASP A 34 -3.58 -6.43 -6.48
N ALA A 35 -2.66 -5.54 -6.89
CA ALA A 35 -2.28 -5.35 -8.28
C ALA A 35 -1.58 -6.58 -8.88
N LEU A 36 -0.72 -7.26 -8.12
CA LEU A 36 0.05 -8.40 -8.59
C LEU A 36 -0.76 -9.69 -8.63
N SER A 37 -1.41 -10.04 -7.51
CA SER A 37 -1.96 -11.38 -7.27
C SER A 37 -3.42 -11.39 -6.82
N GLY A 38 -4.06 -10.22 -6.73
CA GLY A 38 -5.45 -10.10 -6.30
C GLY A 38 -5.65 -10.41 -4.81
N ARG A 39 -6.90 -10.67 -4.44
CA ARG A 39 -7.34 -10.81 -3.03
C ARG A 39 -7.60 -12.28 -2.70
N GLY A 40 -6.90 -12.78 -1.70
CA GLY A 40 -7.03 -14.13 -1.16
C GLY A 40 -6.51 -14.20 0.27
N SER A 41 -6.59 -15.37 0.91
CA SER A 41 -6.02 -15.59 2.24
C SER A 41 -4.50 -15.47 2.23
N GLU A 42 -3.84 -16.10 1.26
CA GLU A 42 -2.38 -16.06 1.09
C GLU A 42 -1.85 -14.64 0.86
N THR A 43 -2.49 -13.90 -0.05
CA THR A 43 -2.07 -12.52 -0.33
C THR A 43 -2.30 -11.57 0.85
N ARG A 44 -3.26 -11.88 1.73
CA ARG A 44 -3.47 -11.13 2.98
C ARG A 44 -2.29 -11.24 3.93
N ASP A 45 -1.70 -12.42 4.06
CA ASP A 45 -0.55 -12.63 4.95
C ASP A 45 0.67 -11.84 4.46
N ILE A 46 0.89 -11.77 3.15
CA ILE A 46 1.93 -10.92 2.55
C ILE A 46 1.67 -9.44 2.86
N ALA A 47 0.42 -8.98 2.71
CA ALA A 47 0.06 -7.59 3.00
C ALA A 47 0.25 -7.24 4.50
N HIS A 48 -0.08 -8.17 5.40
CA HIS A 48 0.18 -8.01 6.83
C HIS A 48 1.68 -7.94 7.14
N ALA A 49 2.48 -8.84 6.58
CA ALA A 49 3.93 -8.84 6.77
C ALA A 49 4.58 -7.53 6.25
N ALA A 50 4.12 -7.02 5.10
CA ALA A 50 4.57 -5.72 4.58
C ALA A 50 4.24 -4.56 5.54
N ARG A 51 3.06 -4.61 6.17
CA ARG A 51 2.64 -3.62 7.17
C ARG A 51 3.47 -3.73 8.45
N ASP A 52 3.81 -4.93 8.90
CA ASP A 52 4.61 -5.15 10.10
C ASP A 52 6.03 -4.59 9.94
N GLU A 53 6.66 -4.81 8.78
CA GLU A 53 7.95 -4.19 8.43
C GLU A 53 7.88 -2.65 8.48
N ALA A 54 6.80 -2.07 7.93
CA ALA A 54 6.60 -0.64 7.93
C ALA A 54 6.41 -0.07 9.34
N ILE A 55 5.66 -0.77 10.20
CA ILE A 55 5.49 -0.39 11.61
C ILE A 55 6.83 -0.47 12.36
N ALA A 56 7.65 -1.49 12.10
CA ALA A 56 8.99 -1.58 12.68
C ALA A 56 9.87 -0.39 12.26
N CYS A 57 9.82 0.00 10.97
CA CYS A 57 10.52 1.18 10.46
C CYS A 57 10.01 2.47 11.11
N TYR A 58 8.70 2.67 11.22
CA TYR A 58 8.12 3.85 11.87
C TYR A 58 8.54 3.96 13.34
N ARG A 59 8.49 2.84 14.07
CA ARG A 59 8.95 2.80 15.47
C ARG A 59 10.42 3.16 15.61
N ALA A 60 11.29 2.61 14.77
CA ALA A 60 12.72 2.91 14.78
C ALA A 60 13.00 4.39 14.44
N ALA A 61 12.20 4.96 13.54
CA ALA A 61 12.32 6.36 13.10
C ALA A 61 11.64 7.39 14.03
N GLY A 62 10.91 6.95 15.06
CA GLY A 62 10.10 7.84 15.89
C GLY A 62 8.94 8.50 15.13
N ILE A 63 8.43 7.85 14.08
CA ILE A 63 7.31 8.34 13.27
C ILE A 63 5.99 7.93 13.94
N GLU A 64 5.15 8.92 14.23
CA GLU A 64 3.78 8.71 14.69
C GLU A 64 2.82 8.50 13.52
N TRP A 65 1.80 7.68 13.72
CA TRP A 65 0.71 7.49 12.77
C TRP A 65 -0.63 7.43 13.49
N ALA A 66 -1.70 7.85 12.80
CA ALA A 66 -3.05 7.78 13.35
C ALA A 66 -3.47 6.32 13.55
N SER A 67 -4.16 6.06 14.66
CA SER A 67 -4.69 4.73 14.99
C SER A 67 -5.85 4.34 14.07
N PRO A 68 -6.16 3.02 13.95
CA PRO A 68 -7.31 2.56 13.20
C PRO A 68 -8.64 3.16 13.67
N ASP A 69 -8.78 3.45 14.97
CA ASP A 69 -10.00 4.04 15.53
C ASP A 69 -10.12 5.52 15.19
N GLU A 70 -9.02 6.27 15.18
CA GLU A 70 -8.99 7.65 14.69
C GLU A 70 -9.34 7.71 13.19
N GLU A 71 -8.78 6.80 12.39
CA GLU A 71 -9.13 6.67 10.97
C GLU A 71 -10.61 6.31 10.75
N ARG A 72 -11.17 5.44 11.59
CA ARG A 72 -12.58 5.05 11.53
C ARG A 72 -13.48 6.22 11.90
N ALA A 73 -13.20 6.90 13.02
CA ALA A 73 -13.95 8.05 13.49
C ALA A 73 -14.00 9.16 12.43
N ARG A 74 -12.85 9.46 11.80
CA ARG A 74 -12.76 10.48 10.74
C ARG A 74 -13.56 10.13 9.48
N ARG A 75 -13.79 8.84 9.21
CA ARG A 75 -14.53 8.36 8.03
C ARG A 75 -16.00 8.05 8.31
N ALA A 76 -16.38 7.80 9.56
CA ALA A 76 -17.64 7.15 9.94
C ALA A 76 -18.89 7.84 9.39
N GLU A 77 -18.90 9.18 9.33
CA GLU A 77 -20.07 9.95 8.92
C GLU A 77 -20.06 10.33 7.43
N HIS A 78 -18.95 10.05 6.73
CA HIS A 78 -18.66 10.69 5.44
C HIS A 78 -18.30 9.71 4.33
N MET A 79 -17.86 8.48 4.67
CA MET A 79 -17.41 7.50 3.70
C MET A 79 -18.12 6.17 3.92
N VAL A 80 -19.31 6.05 3.32
CA VAL A 80 -20.10 4.81 3.30
C VAL A 80 -19.71 4.03 2.06
N MET A 81 -19.22 2.80 2.25
CA MET A 81 -19.00 1.88 1.14
C MET A 81 -20.36 1.39 0.63
N GLY A 82 -20.60 1.56 -0.66
CA GLY A 82 -21.80 1.06 -1.34
C GLY A 82 -21.45 0.25 -2.57
N GLU A 83 -22.42 -0.53 -3.04
CA GLU A 83 -22.36 -1.17 -4.34
C GLU A 83 -22.75 -0.17 -5.43
N VAL A 84 -22.16 -0.31 -6.61
CA VAL A 84 -22.54 0.44 -7.80
C VAL A 84 -23.20 -0.55 -8.75
N GLU A 85 -24.45 -0.29 -9.12
CA GLU A 85 -25.23 -1.19 -9.95
C GLU A 85 -24.53 -1.46 -11.29
N GLY A 86 -24.36 -2.74 -11.64
CA GLY A 86 -23.70 -3.17 -12.87
C GLY A 86 -22.17 -3.13 -12.84
N GLU A 87 -21.55 -2.60 -11.78
CA GLU A 87 -20.10 -2.42 -11.71
C GLU A 87 -19.46 -3.32 -10.66
N ALA A 88 -18.59 -4.22 -11.11
CA ALA A 88 -17.76 -5.01 -10.20
C ALA A 88 -16.66 -4.12 -9.59
N ARG A 89 -16.31 -4.37 -8.32
CA ARG A 89 -15.24 -3.62 -7.66
C ARG A 89 -13.91 -3.83 -8.38
N GLY A 90 -13.44 -2.82 -9.09
CA GLY A 90 -12.19 -2.85 -9.87
C GLY A 90 -10.90 -2.80 -9.05
N GLY A 91 -10.83 -3.47 -7.89
CA GLY A 91 -9.63 -3.54 -7.05
C GLY A 91 -9.15 -2.17 -6.52
N SER A 92 -7.90 -2.15 -6.05
CA SER A 92 -7.17 -0.94 -5.61
C SER A 92 -6.77 -0.05 -6.79
N SER A 93 -6.35 1.18 -6.50
CA SER A 93 -5.85 2.10 -7.53
C SER A 93 -4.68 1.52 -8.34
N ALA A 94 -3.78 0.75 -7.71
CA ALA A 94 -2.69 0.09 -8.41
C ALA A 94 -3.19 -1.00 -9.38
N TRP A 95 -4.18 -1.80 -8.97
CA TRP A 95 -4.85 -2.76 -9.86
C TRP A 95 -5.44 -2.06 -11.08
N GLN A 96 -6.12 -0.93 -10.87
CA GLN A 96 -6.72 -0.16 -11.96
C GLN A 96 -5.67 0.47 -12.88
N SER A 97 -4.53 0.92 -12.34
CA SER A 97 -3.43 1.44 -13.12
C SER A 97 -2.80 0.38 -14.04
N LEU A 98 -2.72 -0.88 -13.57
CA LEU A 98 -2.33 -2.01 -14.43
C LEU A 98 -3.40 -2.32 -15.46
N ALA A 99 -4.68 -2.37 -15.07
CA ALA A 99 -5.80 -2.63 -15.97
C ALA A 99 -5.86 -1.63 -17.13
N ARG A 100 -5.52 -0.35 -16.88
CA ARG A 100 -5.43 0.70 -17.90
C ARG A 100 -4.13 0.70 -18.71
N GLY A 101 -3.15 -0.13 -18.36
CA GLY A 101 -1.84 -0.14 -19.04
C GLY A 101 -1.05 1.16 -18.86
N SER A 102 -1.17 1.83 -17.71
CA SER A 102 -0.54 3.14 -17.46
C SER A 102 1.00 3.13 -17.47
N GLY A 103 1.63 1.96 -17.48
CA GLY A 103 3.08 1.79 -17.51
C GLY A 103 3.79 2.07 -16.18
N SER A 104 3.07 2.56 -15.16
CA SER A 104 3.63 2.91 -13.85
C SER A 104 2.61 2.74 -12.73
N ILE A 105 3.10 2.48 -11.51
CA ILE A 105 2.31 2.52 -10.29
C ILE A 105 3.08 3.21 -9.17
N GLU A 106 2.42 3.53 -8.07
CA GLU A 106 2.99 4.29 -6.94
C GLU A 106 3.92 3.46 -6.02
N ALA A 107 4.37 2.27 -6.43
CA ALA A 107 5.09 1.34 -5.55
C ALA A 107 6.40 1.93 -4.99
N ASP A 108 7.10 2.75 -5.78
CA ASP A 108 8.32 3.44 -5.32
C ASP A 108 8.05 4.45 -4.19
N TYR A 109 6.87 5.06 -4.17
CA TYR A 109 6.46 6.04 -3.14
C TYR A 109 5.70 5.41 -1.98
N LEU A 110 5.39 4.11 -2.06
CA LEU A 110 4.69 3.35 -1.03
C LEU A 110 5.65 2.34 -0.40
N ASN A 111 5.90 1.22 -1.08
CA ASN A 111 6.83 0.20 -0.60
C ASN A 111 8.28 0.72 -0.60
N GLY A 112 8.65 1.54 -1.60
CA GLY A 112 9.99 2.12 -1.68
C GLY A 112 10.34 3.08 -0.55
N GLU A 113 9.36 3.83 -0.05
CA GLU A 113 9.50 4.66 1.16
C GLU A 113 9.85 3.78 2.37
N ILE A 114 9.14 2.66 2.55
CA ILE A 114 9.43 1.71 3.64
C ILE A 114 10.83 1.11 3.49
N CYS A 115 11.22 0.72 2.27
CA CYS A 115 12.57 0.25 2.00
C CYS A 115 13.65 1.30 2.30
N GLN A 116 13.38 2.58 2.03
CA GLN A 116 14.30 3.67 2.34
C GLN A 116 14.42 3.89 3.85
N LEU A 117 13.30 3.89 4.57
CA LEU A 117 13.30 3.96 6.04
C LEU A 117 14.05 2.77 6.65
N GLY A 118 13.81 1.57 6.15
CA GLY A 118 14.49 0.35 6.58
C GLY A 118 16.01 0.46 6.46
N ARG A 119 16.51 0.90 5.30
CA ARG A 119 17.95 1.15 5.09
C ARG A 119 18.50 2.22 6.03
N THR A 120 17.74 3.29 6.27
CA THR A 120 18.17 4.42 7.11
C THR A 120 18.30 4.02 8.58
N TRP A 121 17.39 3.17 9.05
CA TRP A 121 17.27 2.81 10.47
C TRP A 121 17.73 1.38 10.79
N GLY A 122 18.32 0.67 9.82
CA GLY A 122 18.82 -0.69 10.00
C GLY A 122 17.73 -1.75 10.21
N ILE A 123 16.52 -1.51 9.70
CA ILE A 123 15.39 -2.45 9.77
C ILE A 123 15.27 -3.19 8.44
N PRO A 124 15.34 -4.54 8.42
CA PRO A 124 15.10 -5.31 7.21
C PRO A 124 13.67 -5.13 6.69
N THR A 125 13.52 -4.89 5.39
CA THR A 125 12.20 -4.75 4.72
C THR A 125 12.07 -5.64 3.45
N PRO A 126 12.37 -6.95 3.55
CA PRO A 126 12.36 -7.86 2.40
C PRO A 126 11.01 -7.96 1.70
N VAL A 127 9.89 -7.95 2.43
CA VAL A 127 8.55 -8.02 1.85
C VAL A 127 8.26 -6.77 1.03
N ASN A 128 8.48 -5.59 1.60
CA ASN A 128 8.30 -4.34 0.86
C ASN A 128 9.23 -4.24 -0.36
N HIS A 129 10.46 -4.74 -0.26
CA HIS A 129 11.40 -4.73 -1.38
C HIS A 129 10.93 -5.62 -2.55
N VAL A 130 10.46 -6.83 -2.26
CA VAL A 130 9.90 -7.73 -3.28
C VAL A 130 8.67 -7.11 -3.93
N LEU A 131 7.73 -6.59 -3.12
CA LEU A 131 6.51 -5.96 -3.63
C LEU A 131 6.82 -4.75 -4.52
N GLN A 132 7.76 -3.90 -4.10
CA GLN A 132 8.22 -2.76 -4.91
C GLN A 132 8.77 -3.23 -6.28
N ALA A 133 9.69 -4.20 -6.27
CA ALA A 133 10.34 -4.68 -7.47
C ALA A 133 9.36 -5.34 -8.45
N PHE A 134 8.52 -6.24 -7.94
CA PHE A 134 7.56 -6.98 -8.76
C PHE A 134 6.46 -6.07 -9.31
N ALA A 135 5.90 -5.17 -8.50
CA ALA A 135 4.81 -4.30 -8.95
C ALA A 135 5.29 -3.31 -10.03
N ASN A 136 6.49 -2.77 -9.88
CA ASN A 136 7.10 -1.93 -10.93
C ASN A 136 7.42 -2.72 -12.21
N ARG A 137 7.84 -3.99 -12.09
CA ARG A 137 8.08 -4.87 -13.25
C ARG A 137 6.78 -5.16 -13.99
N ALA A 138 5.71 -5.49 -13.25
CA ALA A 138 4.38 -5.73 -13.81
C ALA A 138 3.84 -4.49 -14.54
N ALA A 139 4.00 -3.31 -13.94
CA ALA A 139 3.57 -2.04 -14.52
C ALA A 139 4.27 -1.74 -15.84
N ARG A 140 5.60 -1.83 -15.88
CA ARG A 140 6.38 -1.61 -17.10
C ARG A 140 6.14 -2.67 -18.17
N GLY A 141 5.89 -3.91 -17.76
CA GLY A 141 5.64 -5.05 -18.64
C GLY A 141 4.21 -5.14 -19.16
N GLY A 142 3.29 -4.29 -18.69
CA GLY A 142 1.87 -4.36 -19.08
C GLY A 142 1.18 -5.65 -18.63
N SER A 143 1.61 -6.22 -17.51
CA SER A 143 1.03 -7.47 -16.99
C SER A 143 -0.45 -7.29 -16.63
N ALA A 144 -1.25 -8.31 -16.90
CA ALA A 144 -2.65 -8.33 -16.48
C ALA A 144 -2.74 -8.23 -14.94
N PRO A 145 -3.65 -7.41 -14.40
CA PRO A 145 -3.74 -7.22 -12.97
C PRO A 145 -4.21 -8.52 -12.27
N GLY A 146 -3.62 -8.85 -11.12
CA GLY A 146 -3.95 -10.06 -10.36
C GLY A 146 -3.50 -11.38 -11.00
N SER A 147 -2.65 -11.33 -12.03
CA SER A 147 -2.22 -12.52 -12.79
C SER A 147 -0.99 -13.25 -12.22
N LEU A 148 -0.27 -12.66 -11.28
CA LEU A 148 0.90 -13.27 -10.67
C LEU A 148 0.47 -14.31 -9.62
N ASP A 149 1.01 -15.52 -9.73
CA ASP A 149 0.88 -16.56 -8.70
C ASP A 149 1.45 -16.06 -7.34
N PRO A 150 0.66 -16.02 -6.26
CA PRO A 150 1.15 -15.71 -4.92
C PRO A 150 2.38 -16.53 -4.50
N GLY A 151 2.51 -17.79 -4.95
CA GLY A 151 3.65 -18.65 -4.67
C GLY A 151 5.00 -18.03 -5.08
N LEU A 152 5.03 -17.35 -6.23
CA LEU A 152 6.24 -16.66 -6.71
C LEU A 152 6.63 -15.48 -5.81
N LEU A 153 5.65 -14.78 -5.22
CA LEU A 153 5.94 -13.73 -4.24
C LEU A 153 6.52 -14.33 -2.97
N TYR A 154 5.95 -15.42 -2.46
CA TYR A 154 6.50 -16.09 -1.28
C TYR A 154 7.95 -16.56 -1.51
N GLU A 155 8.22 -17.20 -2.64
CA GLU A 155 9.59 -17.64 -2.97
C GLU A 155 10.57 -16.47 -3.02
N ALA A 156 10.20 -15.35 -3.67
CA ALA A 156 11.02 -14.16 -3.73
C ALA A 156 11.24 -13.54 -2.34
N ILE A 157 10.21 -13.52 -1.49
CA ILE A 157 10.30 -13.04 -0.10
C ILE A 157 11.24 -13.92 0.73
N GLN A 158 11.19 -15.24 0.57
CA GLN A 158 12.11 -16.16 1.27
C GLN A 158 13.56 -15.94 0.84
N LYS A 159 13.81 -15.76 -0.45
CA LYS A 159 15.15 -15.39 -0.96
C LYS A 159 15.61 -14.04 -0.40
N ALA A 160 14.74 -13.04 -0.40
CA ALA A 160 15.05 -11.71 0.14
C ALA A 160 15.42 -11.75 1.63
N HIS A 161 14.71 -12.55 2.45
CA HIS A 161 15.06 -12.77 3.86
C HIS A 161 16.46 -13.37 4.04
N GLN A 162 16.90 -14.22 3.10
CA GLN A 162 18.21 -14.86 3.12
C GLN A 162 19.31 -13.99 2.50
N GLY A 163 19.00 -12.75 2.08
CA GLY A 163 19.94 -11.89 1.36
C GLY A 163 20.28 -12.37 -0.05
N GLN A 164 19.46 -13.27 -0.61
CA GLN A 164 19.64 -13.82 -1.95
C GLN A 164 18.92 -12.95 -3.00
N PRO A 165 19.42 -12.92 -4.25
CA PRO A 165 18.73 -12.26 -5.35
C PRO A 165 17.43 -13.00 -5.72
N PHE A 166 16.45 -12.24 -6.25
CA PHE A 166 15.12 -12.72 -6.64
C PHE A 166 14.62 -12.04 -7.93
#